data_AF-A0A7C2AR96-F1
#
_entry.id   AF-A0A7C2AR96-F1
#
_cell.length_a   1.000
_cell.length_b   1.000
_cell.length_c   1.000
_cell.angle_alpha   90.00
_cell.angle_beta   90.00
_cell.angle_gamma   90.00
#
_symmetry.space_group_name_H-M   'P 1'
#
loop_
_entity.id
_entity.type
_entity.pdbx_description
1 polymer ?
#
loop_
_entity_poly.entity_id
_entity_poly.type
_entity_poly.pdbx_seq_one_letter_code
_entity_poly.pdbx_strand_id
1 'polypeptide(L)'
;MKCFKWLVSSFTGLLLVSCVTINIYFPAAAAEKAADKIIEDVWGTQQNNQTDSSAADDKQSAIEPTSQQNLAMGILNWLIPPAEAAGANININSPAINALQSAMKQRHEQLKTYYENGAIGLTENGFITMRDAKVVSLKDRNSVSGLITDENADRKALYAEIAKANGHPEWEA
;
A
#
# COMPACT_ATOMS: atom_id res chain seq x y z
N MET A 1 -29.41 22.03 -32.03
CA MET A 1 -29.17 20.59 -32.28
C MET A 1 -27.71 20.24 -32.64
N LYS A 2 -26.93 21.13 -33.27
CA LYS A 2 -25.51 20.85 -33.63
C LYS A 2 -24.57 20.79 -32.42
N CYS A 3 -24.75 21.66 -31.42
CA CYS A 3 -23.96 21.65 -30.18
C CYS A 3 -24.19 20.39 -29.33
N PHE A 4 -25.40 19.83 -29.34
CA PHE A 4 -25.71 18.58 -28.62
C PHE A 4 -24.98 17.38 -29.25
N LYS A 5 -24.87 17.33 -30.58
CA LYS A 5 -24.09 16.28 -31.27
C LYS A 5 -22.59 16.40 -30.99
N TRP A 6 -22.09 17.62 -30.81
CA TRP A 6 -20.69 17.87 -30.43
C TRP A 6 -20.40 17.47 -28.97
N LEU A 7 -21.32 17.79 -28.05
CA LEU A 7 -21.23 17.38 -26.64
C LEU A 7 -21.33 15.87 -26.46
N VAL A 8 -22.26 15.20 -27.15
CA VAL A 8 -22.43 13.74 -27.09
C VAL A 8 -21.21 13.03 -27.67
N SER A 9 -20.64 13.54 -28.77
CA SER A 9 -19.42 12.96 -29.36
C SER A 9 -18.20 13.09 -28.45
N SER A 10 -18.11 14.15 -27.64
CA SER A 10 -17.01 14.35 -26.70
C SER A 10 -17.13 13.46 -25.46
N PHE A 11 -18.35 13.17 -25.01
CA PHE A 11 -18.62 12.32 -23.84
C PHE A 11 -18.34 10.83 -24.11
N THR A 12 -18.68 10.34 -25.31
CA THR A 12 -18.38 8.95 -25.72
C THR A 12 -16.88 8.68 -25.82
N GLY A 13 -16.06 9.68 -26.17
CA GLY A 13 -14.61 9.55 -26.19
C GLY A 13 -13.98 9.37 -24.80
N LEU A 14 -14.56 10.00 -23.77
CA LEU A 14 -14.05 9.92 -22.39
C LEU A 14 -14.24 8.51 -21.79
N LEU A 15 -15.33 7.82 -22.15
CA LEU A 15 -15.65 6.49 -21.63
C LEU A 15 -14.71 5.38 -22.14
N LEU A 16 -13.98 5.61 -23.23
CA LEU A 16 -13.03 4.63 -23.77
C LEU A 16 -11.67 4.63 -23.05
N VAL A 17 -11.39 5.63 -22.21
CA VAL A 17 -10.08 5.80 -21.55
C VAL A 17 -10.09 5.31 -20.09
N SER A 18 -11.25 4.96 -19.51
CA SER A 18 -11.36 4.56 -18.09
C SER A 18 -11.06 3.08 -17.81
N CYS A 19 -10.67 2.29 -18.81
CA CYS A 19 -10.33 0.88 -18.60
C CYS A 19 -8.88 0.73 -18.10
N VAL A 20 -8.67 0.78 -16.79
CA VAL A 20 -7.42 0.34 -16.15
C VAL A 20 -7.50 -1.17 -15.95
N THR A 21 -6.68 -1.92 -16.68
CA THR A 21 -6.50 -3.36 -16.44
C THR A 21 -5.38 -3.53 -15.41
N ILE A 22 -5.74 -3.70 -14.13
CA ILE A 22 -4.76 -3.99 -13.08
C ILE A 22 -4.34 -5.46 -13.24
N ASN A 23 -3.16 -5.69 -13.82
CA ASN A 23 -2.59 -7.03 -13.95
C ASN A 23 -1.86 -7.40 -12.65
N ILE A 24 -2.59 -7.93 -11.67
CA ILE A 24 -1.97 -8.48 -10.46
C ILE A 24 -1.37 -9.83 -10.81
N TYR A 25 -0.07 -9.84 -11.07
CA TYR A 25 0.69 -11.06 -11.28
C TYR A 25 0.94 -11.73 -9.93
N PHE A 26 0.08 -12.68 -9.58
CA PHE A 26 0.46 -13.68 -8.59
C PHE A 26 1.43 -14.66 -9.29
N PRO A 27 2.67 -14.79 -8.82
CA PRO A 27 3.58 -15.79 -9.33
C PRO A 27 3.10 -17.14 -8.79
N ALA A 28 1.99 -17.66 -9.33
CA ALA A 28 1.27 -18.81 -8.80
C ALA A 28 2.21 -20.00 -8.62
N ALA A 29 3.12 -20.21 -9.58
CA ALA A 29 4.14 -21.26 -9.51
C ALA A 29 5.21 -21.06 -8.42
N ALA A 30 5.54 -19.81 -8.05
CA ALA A 30 6.49 -19.53 -6.98
C ALA A 30 5.85 -19.62 -5.59
N ALA A 31 4.58 -19.19 -5.48
CA ALA A 31 3.80 -19.30 -4.26
C ALA A 31 3.47 -20.76 -3.92
N GLU A 32 3.12 -21.57 -4.93
CA GLU A 32 2.88 -23.01 -4.79
C GLU A 32 4.16 -23.73 -4.36
N LYS A 33 5.29 -23.47 -5.02
CA LYS A 33 6.59 -24.07 -4.66
C LYS A 33 7.09 -23.64 -3.26
N ALA A 34 6.79 -22.41 -2.84
CA ALA A 34 7.10 -21.95 -1.49
C ALA A 34 6.23 -22.63 -0.43
N ALA A 35 4.94 -22.84 -0.71
CA ALA A 35 4.04 -23.57 0.16
C ALA A 35 4.45 -25.05 0.29
N ASP A 36 4.79 -25.72 -0.82
CA ASP A 36 5.28 -27.10 -0.80
C ASP A 36 6.56 -27.24 0.03
N LYS A 37 7.50 -26.30 -0.11
CA LYS A 37 8.71 -26.25 0.69
C LYS A 37 8.43 -26.10 2.18
N ILE A 38 7.50 -25.23 2.56
CA ILE A 38 7.10 -25.04 3.97
C ILE A 38 6.41 -26.29 4.50
N ILE A 39 5.56 -26.94 3.72
CA ILE A 39 4.90 -28.18 4.13
C ILE A 39 5.94 -29.29 4.34
N GLU A 40 6.90 -29.46 3.42
CA GLU A 40 8.00 -30.42 3.56
C GLU A 40 8.90 -30.10 4.76
N ASP A 41 9.21 -28.83 5.04
CA ASP A 41 10.01 -28.42 6.21
C ASP A 41 9.27 -28.65 7.54
N VAL A 42 7.94 -28.48 7.55
CA VAL A 42 7.13 -28.61 8.78
C VAL A 42 6.70 -30.06 9.02
N TRP A 43 6.46 -30.86 7.98
CA TRP A 43 5.97 -32.25 8.08
C TRP A 43 7.06 -33.29 7.79
N GLY A 44 8.13 -32.93 7.10
CA GLY A 44 9.31 -33.76 6.87
C GLY A 44 10.26 -33.68 8.06
N THR A 45 10.56 -34.82 8.64
CA THR A 45 11.51 -34.96 9.76
C THR A 45 12.87 -34.35 9.41
N GLN A 46 13.36 -33.50 10.32
CA GLN A 46 14.64 -32.79 10.24
C GLN A 46 15.78 -33.61 9.62
N GLN A 47 16.44 -33.03 8.62
CA GLN A 47 17.86 -33.27 8.41
C GLN A 47 18.58 -31.98 8.00
N ASN A 48 19.40 -31.52 8.95
CA ASN A 48 20.46 -30.52 8.86
C ASN A 48 21.21 -30.59 7.52
N ASN A 49 21.34 -29.44 6.82
CA ASN A 49 22.59 -29.01 6.18
C ASN A 49 22.46 -27.57 5.64
N GLN A 50 23.31 -26.67 6.16
CA GLN A 50 23.80 -25.52 5.39
C GLN A 50 24.57 -26.03 4.16
N THR A 51 24.28 -25.53 2.96
CA THR A 51 25.32 -25.09 2.00
C THR A 51 24.74 -24.30 0.83
N ASP A 52 25.45 -23.23 0.52
CA ASP A 52 25.50 -22.36 -0.66
C ASP A 52 25.01 -22.92 -2.00
N SER A 53 24.41 -22.05 -2.84
CA SER A 53 24.99 -21.70 -4.16
C SER A 53 24.13 -20.68 -4.94
N SER A 54 24.82 -19.64 -5.42
CA SER A 54 24.45 -18.81 -6.56
C SER A 54 24.35 -19.61 -7.87
N ALA A 55 23.37 -19.29 -8.71
CA ALA A 55 23.40 -19.25 -10.18
C ALA A 55 21.96 -18.94 -10.64
N ALA A 56 21.70 -17.81 -11.31
CA ALA A 56 21.71 -17.69 -12.76
C ALA A 56 20.97 -18.85 -13.45
N ASP A 57 19.74 -18.61 -13.94
CA ASP A 57 19.48 -18.43 -15.39
C ASP A 57 17.97 -18.30 -15.68
N ASP A 58 17.64 -17.42 -16.64
CA ASP A 58 16.52 -17.49 -17.59
C ASP A 58 15.05 -17.46 -17.10
N LYS A 59 14.12 -16.61 -17.59
CA LYS A 59 13.96 -15.96 -18.91
C LYS A 59 13.21 -14.64 -18.78
N GLN A 60 13.92 -13.53 -18.98
CA GLN A 60 13.28 -12.26 -19.31
C GLN A 60 12.89 -12.33 -20.79
N SER A 61 11.60 -12.19 -21.10
CA SER A 61 11.13 -12.09 -22.48
C SER A 61 11.76 -10.86 -23.14
N ALA A 62 12.85 -11.07 -23.86
CA ALA A 62 13.41 -10.08 -24.76
C ALA A 62 12.42 -9.87 -25.91
N ILE A 63 11.60 -8.84 -25.79
CA ILE A 63 10.97 -8.23 -26.95
C ILE A 63 12.10 -7.47 -27.65
N GLU A 64 12.69 -8.08 -28.67
CA GLU A 64 13.60 -7.40 -29.61
C GLU A 64 12.88 -6.17 -30.17
N PRO A 65 13.37 -4.94 -29.94
CA PRO A 65 12.74 -3.75 -30.47
C PRO A 65 13.01 -3.69 -31.96
N THR A 66 12.01 -4.06 -32.76
CA THR A 66 12.07 -3.79 -34.20
C THR A 66 12.14 -2.27 -34.37
N SER A 67 13.15 -1.79 -35.09
CA SER A 67 13.50 -0.37 -35.34
C SER A 67 12.30 0.55 -35.66
N GLN A 68 11.21 -0.02 -36.18
CA GLN A 68 9.98 0.68 -36.54
C GLN A 68 9.06 1.03 -35.35
N GLN A 69 9.21 0.37 -34.19
CA GLN A 69 8.44 0.64 -32.97
C GLN A 69 8.98 1.84 -32.17
N ASN A 70 10.25 2.23 -32.38
CA ASN A 70 10.86 3.38 -31.71
C ASN A 70 10.22 4.72 -32.11
N LEU A 71 9.79 4.85 -33.37
CA LEU A 71 9.17 6.08 -33.84
C LEU A 71 7.81 6.29 -33.17
N ALA A 72 6.94 5.28 -33.21
CA ALA A 72 5.61 5.33 -32.60
C ALA A 72 5.68 5.57 -31.08
N MET A 73 6.60 4.89 -30.39
CA MET A 73 6.85 5.12 -28.95
C MET A 73 7.41 6.51 -28.67
N GLY A 74 8.25 7.07 -29.55
CA GLY A 74 8.75 8.43 -29.43
C GLY A 74 7.67 9.49 -29.55
N ILE A 75 6.72 9.34 -30.49
CA ILE A 75 5.57 10.26 -30.60
C ILE A 75 4.62 10.10 -29.41
N LEU A 76 4.42 8.88 -28.92
CA LEU A 76 3.62 8.63 -27.73
C LEU A 76 4.23 9.25 -26.47
N ASN A 77 5.54 9.09 -26.25
CA ASN A 77 6.25 9.66 -25.11
C ASN A 77 6.36 11.19 -25.18
N TRP A 78 6.27 11.76 -26.39
CA TRP A 78 6.16 13.20 -26.58
C TRP A 78 4.75 13.72 -26.27
N LEU A 79 3.72 12.96 -26.64
CA LEU A 79 2.31 13.33 -26.44
C LEU A 79 1.80 13.04 -25.03
N ILE A 80 2.32 11.99 -24.41
CA ILE A 80 1.99 11.53 -23.06
C ILE A 80 3.30 11.52 -22.27
N PRO A 81 3.49 12.44 -21.33
CA PRO A 81 4.65 12.40 -20.44
C PRO A 81 4.73 11.02 -19.79
N PRO A 82 5.92 10.38 -19.76
CA PRO A 82 6.07 9.14 -19.04
C PRO A 82 5.69 9.39 -17.58
N ALA A 83 4.65 8.70 -17.13
CA ALA A 83 4.34 8.65 -15.71
C ALA A 83 5.39 7.76 -15.06
N GLU A 84 6.47 8.37 -14.57
CA GLU A 84 7.46 7.71 -13.72
C GLU A 84 6.76 7.24 -12.44
N ALA A 85 6.21 6.03 -12.48
CA ALA A 85 5.78 5.30 -11.30
C ALA A 85 7.04 4.81 -10.58
N ALA A 86 7.80 5.74 -9.99
CA ALA A 86 8.75 5.39 -8.95
C ALA A 86 7.92 4.72 -7.84
N GLY A 87 7.98 3.39 -7.77
CA GLY A 87 7.16 2.62 -6.84
C GLY A 87 7.40 3.15 -5.42
N ALA A 88 6.32 3.47 -4.71
CA ALA A 88 6.41 3.90 -3.32
C ALA A 88 7.20 2.84 -2.53
N ASN A 89 8.33 3.25 -1.94
CA ASN A 89 9.07 2.34 -1.09
C ASN A 89 8.33 2.24 0.24
N ILE A 90 7.56 1.18 0.40
CA ILE A 90 6.80 0.93 1.63
C ILE A 90 7.68 0.27 2.71
N ASN A 91 8.84 -0.29 2.34
CA ASN A 91 9.78 -0.94 3.26
C ASN A 91 10.82 0.05 3.81
N ILE A 92 10.37 1.21 4.29
CA ILE A 92 11.25 2.20 4.91
C ILE A 92 11.45 1.84 6.38
N ASN A 93 12.66 1.38 6.70
CA ASN A 93 13.08 1.11 8.06
C ASN A 93 13.97 2.28 8.54
N SER A 94 13.35 3.31 9.13
CA SER A 94 14.07 4.41 9.79
C SER A 94 13.94 4.29 11.32
N PRO A 95 14.91 4.80 12.10
CA PRO A 95 14.78 4.83 13.55
C PRO A 95 13.52 5.56 14.04
N ALA A 96 13.10 6.61 13.33
CA ALA A 96 11.88 7.37 13.65
C ALA A 96 10.61 6.55 13.40
N ILE A 97 10.51 5.87 12.25
CA ILE A 97 9.37 4.98 11.94
C ILE A 97 9.29 3.83 12.95
N ASN A 98 10.43 3.23 13.31
CA ASN A 98 10.48 2.14 14.29
C ASN A 98 10.01 2.60 15.68
N ALA A 99 10.38 3.81 16.10
CA ALA A 99 9.92 4.39 17.36
C ALA A 99 8.40 4.62 17.36
N LEU A 100 7.87 5.21 16.28
CA LEU A 100 6.43 5.45 16.09
C LEU A 100 5.65 4.13 16.10
N GLN A 101 6.08 3.14 15.32
CA GLN A 101 5.45 1.82 15.29
C GLN A 101 5.45 1.14 16.65
N SER A 102 6.53 1.28 17.42
CA SER A 102 6.61 0.71 18.78
C SER A 102 5.62 1.39 19.73
N ALA A 103 5.55 2.73 19.69
CA ALA A 103 4.60 3.50 20.48
C ALA A 103 3.14 3.16 20.14
N MET A 104 2.83 3.09 18.84
CA MET A 104 1.50 2.71 18.34
C MET A 104 1.12 1.27 18.74
N LYS A 105 2.04 0.32 18.63
CA LYS A 105 1.82 -1.07 19.07
C LYS A 105 1.50 -1.15 20.57
N GLN A 106 2.28 -0.45 21.39
CA GLN A 106 2.05 -0.42 22.84
C GLN A 106 0.70 0.21 23.18
N ARG A 107 0.33 1.31 22.51
CA ARG A 107 -0.95 1.99 22.74
C ARG A 107 -2.14 1.19 22.22
N HIS A 108 -1.95 0.40 21.16
CA HIS A 108 -3.00 -0.45 20.60
C HIS A 108 -3.57 -1.42 21.64
N GLU A 109 -2.72 -1.98 22.51
CA GLU A 109 -3.17 -2.86 23.61
C GLU A 109 -4.17 -2.16 24.54
N GLN A 110 -4.00 -0.85 24.77
CA GLN A 110 -4.91 -0.05 25.59
C GLN A 110 -6.19 0.33 24.84
N LEU A 111 -6.11 0.47 23.52
CA LEU A 111 -7.24 0.83 22.65
C LEU A 111 -8.12 -0.39 22.30
N LYS A 112 -7.56 -1.60 22.33
CA LYS A 112 -8.21 -2.86 21.89
C LYS A 112 -9.61 -3.05 22.46
N THR A 113 -9.78 -2.95 23.76
CA THR A 113 -11.09 -3.12 24.42
C THR A 113 -12.13 -2.11 23.91
N TYR A 114 -11.71 -0.88 23.58
CA TYR A 114 -12.59 0.18 23.09
C TYR A 114 -12.97 -0.01 21.62
N TYR A 115 -12.13 -0.68 20.83
CA TYR A 115 -12.51 -1.12 19.49
C TYR A 115 -13.54 -2.26 19.58
N GLU A 116 -13.27 -3.25 20.42
CA GLU A 116 -14.11 -4.45 20.56
C GLU A 116 -15.52 -4.12 21.06
N ASN A 117 -15.64 -3.16 21.99
CA ASN A 117 -16.94 -2.73 22.50
C ASN A 117 -17.62 -1.62 21.67
N GLY A 118 -16.99 -1.18 20.57
CA GLY A 118 -17.52 -0.14 19.68
C GLY A 118 -17.44 1.29 20.23
N ALA A 119 -16.75 1.54 21.34
CA ALA A 119 -16.54 2.88 21.87
C ALA A 119 -15.79 3.79 20.90
N ILE A 120 -14.82 3.23 20.16
CA ILE A 120 -13.97 3.94 19.21
C ILE A 120 -13.91 3.19 17.87
N GLY A 121 -13.53 3.89 16.80
CA GLY A 121 -13.36 3.28 15.49
C GLY A 121 -12.63 4.19 14.52
N LEU A 122 -12.30 3.67 13.34
CA LEU A 122 -11.57 4.40 12.31
C LEU A 122 -12.51 5.33 11.51
N THR A 123 -12.02 6.51 11.13
CA THR A 123 -12.63 7.41 10.15
C THR A 123 -12.27 6.95 8.73
N GLU A 124 -12.85 7.60 7.72
CA GLU A 124 -12.50 7.39 6.31
C GLU A 124 -11.01 7.64 5.99
N ASN A 125 -10.36 8.50 6.78
CA ASN A 125 -8.94 8.85 6.63
C ASN A 125 -8.01 7.97 7.50
N GLY A 126 -8.52 6.90 8.11
CA GLY A 126 -7.72 5.98 8.92
C GLY A 126 -7.30 6.51 10.30
N PHE A 127 -7.90 7.62 10.77
CA PHE A 127 -7.74 8.14 12.14
C PHE A 127 -8.79 7.56 13.08
N ILE A 128 -8.50 7.52 14.37
CA ILE A 128 -9.44 7.06 15.39
C ILE A 128 -10.38 8.19 15.79
N THR A 129 -11.65 7.86 15.98
CA THR A 129 -12.63 8.75 16.60
C THR A 129 -13.48 8.00 17.63
N MET A 130 -14.10 8.76 18.54
CA MET A 130 -15.08 8.23 19.49
C MET A 130 -16.40 7.99 18.75
N ARG A 131 -16.89 6.75 18.79
CA ARG A 131 -18.12 6.31 18.11
C ARG A 131 -19.29 6.26 19.06
N ASP A 132 -19.10 5.65 20.23
CA ASP A 132 -20.10 5.64 21.29
C ASP A 132 -19.46 5.90 22.65
N ALA A 133 -19.62 7.14 23.15
CA ALA A 133 -19.13 7.51 24.47
C ALA A 133 -19.93 6.85 25.61
N LYS A 134 -21.15 6.33 25.36
CA LYS A 134 -22.02 5.78 26.39
C LYS A 134 -21.53 4.44 26.91
N VAL A 135 -20.85 3.67 26.07
CA VAL A 135 -20.22 2.39 26.45
C VAL A 135 -18.90 2.57 27.21
N VAL A 136 -18.38 3.81 27.30
CA VAL A 136 -17.21 4.16 28.12
C VAL A 136 -17.67 4.79 29.44
N SER A 137 -17.13 4.28 30.55
CA SER A 137 -17.42 4.82 31.89
C SER A 137 -17.02 6.30 31.97
N LEU A 138 -17.77 7.11 32.74
CA LEU A 138 -17.46 8.54 32.89
C LEU A 138 -16.03 8.80 33.39
N LYS A 139 -15.51 7.90 34.23
CA LYS A 139 -14.14 7.98 34.77
C LYS A 139 -13.08 7.79 33.67
N ASP A 140 -13.35 6.95 32.68
CA ASP A 140 -12.35 6.53 31.69
C ASP A 140 -12.40 7.39 30.42
N ARG A 141 -13.48 8.14 30.17
CA ARG A 141 -13.66 8.94 28.94
C ARG A 141 -12.51 9.89 28.65
N ASN A 142 -11.97 10.58 29.65
CA ASN A 142 -10.85 11.48 29.44
C ASN A 142 -9.57 10.72 29.07
N SER A 143 -9.35 9.55 29.68
CA SER A 143 -8.23 8.67 29.33
C SER A 143 -8.35 8.17 27.89
N VAL A 144 -9.54 7.69 27.48
CA VAL A 144 -9.79 7.26 26.10
C VAL A 144 -9.58 8.40 25.10
N SER A 145 -10.07 9.60 25.40
CA SER A 145 -9.85 10.78 24.54
C SER A 145 -8.36 11.12 24.39
N GLY A 146 -7.56 10.97 25.46
CA GLY A 146 -6.11 11.10 25.41
C GLY A 146 -5.47 10.06 24.49
N LEU A 147 -5.83 8.78 24.67
CA LEU A 147 -5.31 7.69 23.83
C LEU A 147 -5.64 7.90 22.34
N ILE A 148 -6.86 8.36 22.02
CA ILE A 148 -7.25 8.70 20.64
C ILE A 148 -6.37 9.82 20.09
N THR A 149 -6.12 10.85 20.89
CA THR A 149 -5.33 12.03 20.48
C THR A 149 -3.89 11.63 20.20
N ASP A 150 -3.27 10.89 21.12
CA ASP A 150 -1.87 10.44 21.00
C ASP A 150 -1.70 9.48 19.81
N GLU A 151 -2.62 8.54 19.62
CA GLU A 151 -2.59 7.62 18.49
C GLU A 151 -2.73 8.33 17.14
N ASN A 152 -3.61 9.33 17.07
CA ASN A 152 -3.76 10.12 15.86
C ASN A 152 -2.56 11.03 15.60
N ALA A 153 -1.88 11.51 16.64
CA ALA A 153 -0.64 12.27 16.50
C ALA A 153 0.47 11.39 15.92
N ASP A 154 0.64 10.18 16.46
CA ASP A 154 1.65 9.23 15.95
C ASP A 154 1.34 8.78 14.51
N ARG A 155 0.08 8.56 14.15
CA ARG A 155 -0.33 8.25 12.77
C ARG A 155 0.05 9.36 11.79
N LYS A 156 -0.19 10.63 12.15
CA LYS A 156 0.21 11.78 11.32
C LYS A 156 1.73 11.85 11.17
N ALA A 157 2.46 11.67 12.27
CA ALA A 157 3.92 11.66 12.24
C ALA A 157 4.46 10.51 11.37
N LEU A 158 3.83 9.33 11.43
CA LEU A 158 4.19 8.20 10.59
C LEU A 158 3.99 8.51 9.10
N TYR A 159 2.86 9.12 8.73
CA TYR A 159 2.61 9.53 7.35
C TYR A 159 3.63 10.57 6.86
N ALA A 160 3.96 11.56 7.68
CA ALA A 160 5.00 12.55 7.38
C ALA A 160 6.39 11.92 7.18
N GLU A 161 6.79 10.97 8.03
CA GLU A 161 8.07 10.29 7.88
C GLU A 161 8.12 9.41 6.62
N ILE A 162 7.01 8.75 6.25
CA ILE A 162 6.91 7.97 5.01
C ILE A 162 6.99 8.89 3.78
N ALA A 163 6.26 10.01 3.79
CA ALA A 163 6.26 11.02 2.74
C ALA A 163 7.67 11.57 2.52
N LYS A 164 8.31 12.01 3.61
CA LYS A 164 9.70 12.51 3.61
C LYS A 164 10.70 11.48 3.12
N ALA A 165 10.61 10.23 3.57
CA ALA A 165 11.54 9.18 3.17
C ALA A 165 11.38 8.73 1.71
N ASN A 166 10.20 8.95 1.11
CA ASN A 166 9.98 8.76 -0.32
C ASN A 166 10.25 10.01 -1.16
N GLY A 167 10.59 11.16 -0.55
CA GLY A 167 10.78 12.42 -1.27
C GLY A 167 9.49 13.04 -1.82
N HIS A 168 8.34 12.65 -1.26
CA HIS A 168 7.01 13.06 -1.70
C HIS A 168 6.25 13.78 -0.55
N PRO A 169 6.64 15.01 -0.19
CA PRO A 169 5.98 15.76 0.88
C PRO A 169 4.49 16.04 0.61
N GLU A 170 4.07 16.01 -0.66
CA GLU A 170 2.67 16.13 -1.05
C GLU A 170 1.78 14.98 -0.57
N TRP A 171 2.35 13.87 -0.10
CA TRP A 171 1.60 12.76 0.49
C TRP A 171 1.12 13.02 1.93
N GLU A 172 1.57 14.11 2.56
CA GLU A 172 1.09 14.52 3.88
C GLU A 172 -0.33 15.15 3.83
N ALA A 173 -0.82 15.48 2.65
CA ALA A 173 -2.03 16.30 2.41
C ALA A 173 -3.36 15.55 2.56
#